data_AF-A0A251WCA9-F1
#
_entry.id   AF-A0A251WCA9-F1
#
_cell.length_a   1.000
_cell.length_b   1.000
_cell.length_c   1.000
_cell.angle_alpha   90.00
_cell.angle_beta   90.00
_cell.angle_gamma   90.00
#
_symmetry.space_group_name_H-M   'P 1'
#
loop_
_entity.id
_entity.type
_entity.pdbx_description
1 polymer ?
#
loop_
_entity_poly.entity_id
_entity_poly.type
_entity_poly.pdbx_seq_one_letter_code
_entity_poly.pdbx_strand_id
1 'polypeptide(L)'
;MSTTVNPANDIRKQAHQGSVAAIIQVLNEELTDLGVRTRAVFDNRVLQLLCEAETEDQLSVEVLPQRVKAILEEISPRSIRRVNINSRIVREQQLLWLDEINRDPDNQVLWSKEITLARQNVIKYFFEDLQASFSGPSTSFHSHSPRQQREKQQFWRGTLSGLGLSVLLLLLGGGIFYWLKGLSTSSSSNPPINSAATSSNNSPNSAPASIASIPSTTSTSTASPRPTATTVANPASPASPDPFAAAVRLAEEASTEGTKAQSSSEWQAIADKWGKASEFMAQVPASDKRYSVAQDRTGRYKNNQTAALQKAR
;
A
#
# COMPACT_ATOMS: atom_id res chain seq x y z
N MET A 1 -8.00 29.47 -22.05
CA MET A 1 -7.64 29.75 -20.64
C MET A 1 -7.09 28.45 -20.07
N SER A 2 -5.82 28.41 -19.68
CA SER A 2 -5.19 27.21 -19.13
C SER A 2 -5.34 27.23 -17.61
N THR A 3 -6.18 26.37 -17.05
CA THR A 3 -6.30 26.22 -15.61
C THR A 3 -5.01 25.61 -15.08
N THR A 4 -4.15 26.43 -14.46
CA THR A 4 -2.95 25.95 -13.75
C THR A 4 -3.40 25.22 -12.48
N VAL A 5 -3.63 23.92 -12.61
CA VAL A 5 -3.99 23.06 -11.47
C VAL A 5 -2.81 23.03 -10.51
N ASN A 6 -3.00 23.61 -9.31
CA ASN A 6 -1.95 23.65 -8.30
C ASN A 6 -1.74 22.22 -7.74
N PRO A 7 -0.54 21.61 -7.89
CA PRO A 7 -0.30 20.23 -7.48
C PRO A 7 -0.50 19.99 -5.97
N ALA A 8 -0.25 21.00 -5.11
CA ALA A 8 -0.47 20.89 -3.67
C ALA A 8 -1.96 20.67 -3.33
N ASN A 9 -2.86 21.28 -4.11
CA ASN A 9 -4.32 21.09 -3.98
C ASN A 9 -4.72 19.66 -4.36
N ASP A 10 -4.09 19.08 -5.38
CA ASP A 10 -4.36 17.69 -5.77
C ASP A 10 -3.80 16.68 -4.76
N ILE A 11 -2.65 16.96 -4.14
CA ILE A 11 -2.11 16.16 -3.03
C ILE A 11 -3.08 16.20 -1.83
N ARG A 12 -3.59 17.37 -1.41
CA ARG A 12 -4.59 17.44 -0.32
C ARG A 12 -5.90 16.73 -0.68
N LYS A 13 -6.36 16.76 -1.94
CA LYS A 13 -7.51 15.94 -2.41
C LYS A 13 -7.25 14.45 -2.29
N GLN A 14 -6.07 13.97 -2.69
CA GLN A 14 -5.69 12.56 -2.55
C GLN A 14 -5.59 12.14 -1.07
N ALA A 15 -5.06 13.01 -0.21
CA ALA A 15 -5.00 12.79 1.23
C ALA A 15 -6.41 12.70 1.85
N HIS A 16 -7.33 13.59 1.45
CA HIS A 16 -8.75 13.53 1.83
C HIS A 16 -9.45 12.23 1.38
N GLN A 17 -9.08 11.71 0.20
CA GLN A 17 -9.55 10.41 -0.30
C GLN A 17 -9.00 9.21 0.50
N GLY A 18 -8.02 9.42 1.39
CA GLY A 18 -7.40 8.38 2.20
C GLY A 18 -6.10 7.81 1.62
N SER A 19 -5.48 8.47 0.63
CA SER A 19 -4.16 8.06 0.13
C SER A 19 -3.09 8.27 1.20
N VAL A 20 -2.60 7.16 1.79
CA VAL A 20 -1.59 7.18 2.86
C VAL A 20 -0.31 7.90 2.41
N ALA A 21 0.10 7.72 1.15
CA ALA A 21 1.27 8.41 0.59
C ALA A 21 1.08 9.94 0.53
N ALA A 22 -0.10 10.40 0.13
CA ALA A 22 -0.42 11.84 0.12
C ALA A 22 -0.56 12.41 1.54
N ILE A 23 -1.09 11.62 2.49
CA ILE A 23 -1.14 12.00 3.91
C ILE A 23 0.27 12.18 4.48
N ILE A 24 1.18 11.23 4.23
CA ILE A 24 2.61 11.35 4.61
C ILE A 24 3.24 12.59 3.95
N GLN A 25 2.91 12.89 2.70
CA GLN A 25 3.44 14.06 2.00
C GLN A 25 3.01 15.37 2.67
N VAL A 26 1.71 15.56 2.95
CA VAL A 26 1.21 16.77 3.63
C VAL A 26 1.70 16.86 5.08
N LEU A 27 1.78 15.73 5.80
CA LEU A 27 2.35 15.72 7.15
C LEU A 27 3.84 16.11 7.15
N ASN A 28 4.64 15.64 6.18
CA ASN A 28 6.04 16.05 6.06
C ASN A 28 6.18 17.54 5.72
N GLU A 29 5.35 18.06 4.82
CA GLU A 29 5.30 19.48 4.45
C GLU A 29 4.95 20.36 5.67
N GLU A 30 3.91 20.02 6.44
CA GLU A 30 3.42 20.77 7.60
C GLU A 30 4.24 20.58 8.90
N LEU A 31 5.20 19.64 8.92
CA LEU A 31 6.05 19.31 10.09
C LEU A 31 7.55 19.50 9.84
N THR A 32 7.97 19.87 8.62
CA THR A 32 9.37 20.18 8.30
C THR A 32 9.94 21.29 9.18
N ASP A 33 9.15 22.32 9.51
CA ASP A 33 9.56 23.42 10.40
C ASP A 33 9.88 22.95 11.85
N LEU A 34 9.42 21.77 12.25
CA LEU A 34 9.73 21.15 13.54
C LEU A 34 10.92 20.17 13.47
N GLY A 35 11.51 19.97 12.28
CA GLY A 35 12.51 18.93 12.03
C GLY A 35 11.94 17.50 12.02
N VAL A 36 10.61 17.34 12.04
CA VAL A 36 9.96 16.03 12.18
C VAL A 36 9.64 15.43 10.82
N ARG A 37 10.28 14.30 10.52
CA ARG A 37 9.96 13.41 9.40
C ARG A 37 8.86 12.43 9.82
N THR A 38 7.91 12.16 8.94
CA THR A 38 6.87 11.14 9.16
C THR A 38 6.99 9.93 8.23
N ARG A 39 6.54 8.78 8.74
CA ARG A 39 6.24 7.55 7.98
C ARG A 39 4.89 7.04 8.47
N ALA A 40 4.05 6.46 7.61
CA ALA A 40 2.78 5.90 8.04
C ALA A 40 2.42 4.59 7.33
N VAL A 41 1.64 3.76 8.02
CA VAL A 41 0.97 2.57 7.48
C VAL A 41 -0.49 2.61 7.96
N PHE A 42 -1.45 2.26 7.10
CA PHE A 42 -2.84 2.12 7.51
C PHE A 42 -3.15 0.63 7.74
N ASP A 43 -3.33 0.26 9.00
CA ASP A 43 -3.55 -1.12 9.44
C ASP A 43 -4.69 -1.17 10.47
N ASN A 44 -5.49 -2.23 10.48
CA ASN A 44 -6.57 -2.45 11.45
C ASN A 44 -7.52 -1.24 11.67
N ARG A 45 -7.73 -0.42 10.63
CA ARG A 45 -8.47 0.86 10.61
C ARG A 45 -7.85 2.00 11.45
N VAL A 46 -6.59 1.86 11.86
CA VAL A 46 -5.76 2.86 12.52
C VAL A 46 -4.69 3.33 11.53
N LEU A 47 -4.46 4.64 11.44
CA LEU A 47 -3.25 5.14 10.81
C LEU A 47 -2.11 5.01 11.84
N GLN A 48 -1.26 4.00 11.67
CA GLN A 48 -0.03 3.86 12.42
C GLN A 48 0.95 4.92 11.87
N LEU A 49 1.16 5.99 12.63
CA LEU A 49 2.07 7.07 12.30
C LEU A 49 3.36 6.92 13.12
N LEU A 50 4.49 7.15 12.47
CA LEU A 50 5.80 7.24 13.08
C LEU A 50 6.38 8.62 12.78
N CYS A 51 6.72 9.36 13.84
CA CYS A 51 7.42 10.63 13.79
C CYS A 51 8.88 10.41 14.21
N GLU A 52 9.81 10.84 13.36
CA GLU A 52 11.25 10.75 13.56
C GLU A 52 11.88 12.13 13.50
N ALA A 53 12.72 12.50 14.47
CA ALA A 53 13.47 13.76 14.48
C ALA A 53 14.90 13.55 15.03
N GLU A 54 15.76 14.57 14.96
CA GLU A 54 17.17 14.45 15.38
C GLU A 54 17.33 14.55 16.90
N THR A 55 16.48 15.33 17.58
CA THR A 55 16.48 15.48 19.05
C THR A 55 15.14 15.13 19.68
N GLU A 56 15.15 14.84 20.98
CA GLU A 56 13.94 14.55 21.76
C GLU A 56 13.04 15.81 21.92
N ASP A 57 13.64 17.00 21.98
CA ASP A 57 12.91 18.28 22.08
C ASP A 57 11.94 18.51 20.90
N GLN A 58 12.34 18.06 19.70
CA GLN A 58 11.52 18.11 18.48
C GLN A 58 10.29 17.18 18.55
N LEU A 59 10.30 16.19 19.46
CA LEU A 59 9.30 15.13 19.60
C LEU A 59 8.42 15.32 20.85
N SER A 60 8.05 16.56 21.18
CA SER A 60 7.21 16.88 22.33
C SER A 60 5.88 16.09 22.37
N VAL A 61 5.67 15.35 23.47
CA VAL A 61 4.50 14.50 23.78
C VAL A 61 3.17 15.27 23.70
N GLU A 62 3.18 16.57 23.96
CA GLU A 62 1.97 17.39 23.97
C GLU A 62 1.80 18.23 22.70
N VAL A 63 2.86 18.83 22.15
CA VAL A 63 2.74 19.68 20.96
C VAL A 63 2.52 18.86 19.69
N LEU A 64 3.30 17.79 19.49
CA LEU A 64 3.31 17.07 18.21
C LEU A 64 1.96 16.35 17.93
N PRO A 65 1.33 15.64 18.89
CA PRO A 65 0.01 15.04 18.68
C PRO A 65 -1.10 16.06 18.41
N GLN A 66 -1.02 17.26 19.00
CA GLN A 66 -1.98 18.35 18.73
C GLN A 66 -1.81 18.90 17.30
N ARG A 67 -0.57 19.13 16.86
CA ARG A 67 -0.27 19.60 15.50
C ARG A 67 -0.65 18.56 14.44
N VAL A 68 -0.29 17.29 14.63
CA VAL A 68 -0.71 16.17 13.76
C VAL A 68 -2.23 16.07 13.71
N LYS A 69 -2.91 16.18 14.85
CA LYS A 69 -4.38 16.18 14.90
C LYS A 69 -4.98 17.29 14.06
N ALA A 70 -4.51 18.53 14.21
CA ALA A 70 -5.01 19.68 13.45
C ALA A 70 -4.86 19.48 11.93
N ILE A 71 -3.70 19.03 11.46
CA ILE A 71 -3.44 18.76 10.04
C ILE A 71 -4.38 17.67 9.51
N LEU A 72 -4.57 16.58 10.27
CA LEU A 72 -5.45 15.47 9.85
C LEU A 72 -6.94 15.81 9.97
N GLU A 73 -7.34 16.74 10.84
CA GLU A 73 -8.70 17.26 10.91
C GLU A 73 -9.00 18.31 9.82
N GLU A 74 -7.99 19.03 9.32
CA GLU A 74 -8.09 19.89 8.13
C GLU A 74 -8.26 19.05 6.85
N ILE A 75 -7.39 18.06 6.63
CA ILE A 75 -7.48 17.11 5.50
C ILE A 75 -8.78 16.29 5.57
N SER A 76 -9.22 15.95 6.79
CA SER A 76 -10.38 15.08 7.08
C SER A 76 -10.45 13.80 6.23
N PRO A 77 -9.44 12.89 6.27
CA PRO A 77 -9.42 11.69 5.43
C PRO A 77 -10.61 10.77 5.67
N ARG A 78 -11.34 10.40 4.60
CA ARG A 78 -12.64 9.71 4.70
C ARG A 78 -12.62 8.35 5.40
N SER A 79 -11.50 7.63 5.30
CA SER A 79 -11.32 6.25 5.80
C SER A 79 -10.64 6.16 7.17
N ILE A 80 -10.02 7.24 7.66
CA ILE A 80 -9.17 7.26 8.86
C ILE A 80 -9.90 8.01 9.98
N ARG A 81 -9.89 7.46 11.19
CA ARG A 81 -10.51 8.07 12.38
C ARG A 81 -9.69 7.93 13.66
N ARG A 82 -8.87 6.89 13.72
CA ARG A 82 -7.91 6.60 14.78
C ARG A 82 -6.52 6.75 14.18
N VAL A 83 -5.62 7.42 14.89
CA VAL A 83 -4.23 7.59 14.49
C VAL A 83 -3.39 7.26 15.72
N ASN A 84 -2.54 6.25 15.62
CA ASN A 84 -1.59 5.94 16.67
C ASN A 84 -0.28 6.64 16.34
N ILE A 85 0.13 7.62 17.14
CA ILE A 85 1.33 8.42 16.90
C ILE A 85 2.45 7.87 17.77
N ASN A 86 3.50 7.37 17.12
CA ASN A 86 4.71 6.85 17.74
C ASN A 86 5.85 7.82 17.45
N SER A 87 6.72 8.08 18.42
CA SER A 87 7.88 8.97 18.27
C SER A 87 9.19 8.23 18.50
N ARG A 88 10.27 8.61 17.82
CA ARG A 88 11.64 8.17 18.12
C ARG A 88 12.70 9.05 17.47
N ILE A 89 13.93 9.00 17.96
CA ILE A 89 15.07 9.61 17.27
C ILE A 89 15.27 8.96 15.89
N VAL A 90 15.68 9.76 14.90
CA VAL A 90 15.97 9.34 13.53
C VAL A 90 16.90 8.13 13.49
N ARG A 91 16.52 7.13 12.69
CA ARG A 91 17.34 5.95 12.36
C ARG A 91 17.45 5.81 10.85
N GLU A 92 18.69 5.69 10.34
CA GLU A 92 18.99 5.83 8.91
C GLU A 92 18.26 4.82 7.99
N GLN A 93 17.97 3.60 8.47
CA GLN A 93 17.47 2.51 7.62
C GLN A 93 16.64 1.46 8.37
N GLN A 94 15.31 1.66 8.42
CA GLN A 94 14.36 0.64 8.87
C GLN A 94 13.06 0.69 8.06
N LEU A 95 12.83 -0.29 7.16
CA LEU A 95 11.57 -0.42 6.42
C LEU A 95 10.48 -1.22 7.16
N LEU A 96 10.83 -1.96 8.22
CA LEU A 96 9.92 -2.80 9.01
C LEU A 96 9.65 -2.23 10.41
N TRP A 97 9.58 -0.90 10.52
CA TRP A 97 9.47 -0.17 11.79
C TRP A 97 8.22 -0.54 12.61
N LEU A 98 7.12 -0.90 11.95
CA LEU A 98 5.88 -1.28 12.63
C LEU A 98 5.98 -2.67 13.29
N ASP A 99 6.63 -3.64 12.61
CA ASP A 99 6.90 -4.97 13.19
C ASP A 99 7.87 -4.90 14.37
N GLU A 100 8.77 -3.92 14.37
CA GLU A 100 9.72 -3.65 15.45
C GLU A 100 9.00 -3.11 16.70
N ILE A 101 8.19 -2.05 16.57
CA ILE A 101 7.39 -1.49 17.67
C ILE A 101 6.36 -2.51 18.19
N ASN A 102 5.75 -3.32 17.32
CA ASN A 102 4.79 -4.36 17.71
C ASN A 102 5.42 -5.52 18.50
N ARG A 103 6.76 -5.69 18.48
CA ARG A 103 7.48 -6.73 19.24
C ARG A 103 7.98 -6.23 20.60
N ASP A 104 8.38 -4.96 20.64
CA ASP A 104 9.06 -4.35 21.77
C ASP A 104 8.73 -2.84 21.77
N PRO A 105 7.56 -2.42 22.26
CA PRO A 105 7.16 -1.01 22.18
C PRO A 105 8.06 -0.15 23.06
N ASP A 106 8.34 -0.59 24.29
CA ASP A 106 8.96 0.20 25.35
C ASP A 106 10.41 0.62 25.06
N ASN A 107 11.14 -0.14 24.23
CA ASN A 107 12.51 0.19 23.83
C ASN A 107 12.62 0.81 22.42
N GLN A 108 11.52 0.92 21.67
CA GLN A 108 11.54 1.29 20.25
C GLN A 108 10.89 2.65 19.94
N VAL A 109 10.13 3.20 20.89
CA VAL A 109 9.57 4.55 20.83
C VAL A 109 9.98 5.34 22.08
N LEU A 110 10.07 6.68 21.95
CA LEU A 110 10.14 7.57 23.12
C LEU A 110 8.76 7.70 23.77
N TRP A 111 7.70 7.69 22.96
CA TRP A 111 6.31 7.58 23.41
C TRP A 111 5.39 7.08 22.28
N SER A 112 4.22 6.58 22.69
CA SER A 112 3.11 6.23 21.81
C SER A 112 1.82 6.87 22.35
N LYS A 113 1.03 7.52 21.47
CA LYS A 113 -0.19 8.25 21.85
C LYS A 113 -1.24 8.10 20.75
N GLU A 114 -2.34 7.41 21.05
CA GLU A 114 -3.48 7.35 20.13
C GLU A 114 -4.31 8.63 20.19
N ILE A 115 -4.60 9.22 19.04
CA ILE A 115 -5.57 10.29 18.87
C ILE A 115 -6.77 9.83 18.06
N THR A 116 -7.93 10.40 18.37
CA THR A 116 -9.14 10.30 17.53
C THR A 116 -9.37 11.62 16.79
N LEU A 117 -9.64 11.50 15.49
CA LEU A 117 -10.02 12.60 14.62
C LEU A 117 -11.52 12.84 14.76
N ALA A 118 -11.92 14.08 15.00
CA ALA A 118 -13.30 14.49 15.00
C ALA A 118 -13.90 14.25 13.61
N ARG A 119 -14.99 13.47 13.56
CA ARG A 119 -15.77 13.34 12.33
C ARG A 119 -16.36 14.71 11.99
N GLN A 120 -15.86 15.35 10.93
CA GLN A 120 -16.52 16.52 10.36
C GLN A 120 -17.95 16.11 9.91
N ASN A 121 -18.94 16.42 10.74
CA ASN A 121 -20.33 16.47 10.30
C ASN A 121 -20.46 17.69 9.37
N VAL A 122 -21.06 17.49 8.20
CA VAL A 122 -20.94 18.33 6.99
C VAL A 122 -21.75 19.65 7.07
N ILE A 123 -21.77 20.29 8.24
CA ILE A 123 -22.74 21.34 8.60
C ILE A 123 -22.05 22.67 8.92
N LYS A 124 -20.83 22.66 9.51
CA LYS A 124 -20.18 23.91 9.96
C LYS A 124 -19.65 24.80 8.83
N TYR A 125 -19.33 24.26 7.66
CA TYR A 125 -18.86 25.03 6.49
C TYR A 125 -19.95 25.32 5.45
N PHE A 126 -21.23 25.03 5.75
CA PHE A 126 -22.35 25.28 4.81
C PHE A 126 -23.26 26.44 5.24
N PHE A 127 -23.01 27.06 6.40
CA PHE A 127 -23.87 28.11 6.94
C PHE A 127 -23.42 29.54 6.61
N GLU A 128 -22.12 29.79 6.45
CA GLU A 128 -21.59 31.13 6.18
C GLU A 128 -21.90 31.58 4.73
N ASP A 129 -21.67 30.72 3.73
CA ASP A 129 -22.02 30.99 2.32
C ASP A 129 -23.54 31.17 2.10
N LEU A 130 -24.36 30.44 2.86
CA LEU A 130 -25.81 30.56 2.76
C LEU A 130 -26.30 31.89 3.35
N GLN A 131 -25.71 32.35 4.46
CA GLN A 131 -26.09 33.64 5.07
C GLN A 131 -25.62 34.83 4.23
N ALA A 132 -24.47 34.74 3.55
CA ALA A 132 -24.05 35.71 2.54
C ALA A 132 -25.04 35.82 1.36
N SER A 133 -25.76 34.74 1.04
CA SER A 133 -26.76 34.70 -0.02
C SER A 133 -28.13 35.30 0.35
N PHE A 134 -28.37 35.61 1.64
CA PHE A 134 -29.67 36.10 2.16
C PHE A 134 -29.65 37.54 2.70
N SER A 135 -28.62 38.34 2.39
CA SER A 135 -28.54 39.74 2.84
C SER A 135 -27.83 40.67 1.85
N GLY A 136 -28.52 41.00 0.75
CA GLY A 136 -28.18 42.11 -0.14
C GLY A 136 -29.40 43.04 -0.34
N PRO A 137 -29.26 44.37 -0.16
CA PRO A 137 -30.38 45.31 -0.33
C PRO A 137 -30.74 45.52 -1.81
N SER A 138 -31.98 45.94 -2.07
CA SER A 138 -32.55 46.05 -3.41
C SER A 138 -32.34 47.42 -4.08
N THR A 139 -32.13 47.46 -5.40
CA THR A 139 -32.33 48.67 -6.23
C THR A 139 -32.61 48.33 -7.71
N SER A 140 -33.84 48.68 -8.15
CA SER A 140 -34.22 49.22 -9.47
C SER A 140 -33.56 48.76 -10.79
N PHE A 141 -34.37 48.08 -11.64
CA PHE A 141 -34.61 48.30 -13.11
C PHE A 141 -33.41 48.32 -14.11
N HIS A 142 -33.47 47.68 -15.29
CA HIS A 142 -34.52 47.81 -16.32
C HIS A 142 -34.78 46.56 -17.19
N SER A 143 -35.84 46.65 -18.00
CA SER A 143 -36.32 45.78 -19.10
C SER A 143 -35.25 45.08 -19.97
N HIS A 144 -35.49 43.80 -20.33
CA HIS A 144 -35.88 43.42 -21.72
C HIS A 144 -36.29 41.93 -21.91
N SER A 145 -37.40 41.72 -22.64
CA SER A 145 -37.87 40.46 -23.27
C SER A 145 -38.28 39.25 -22.38
N PRO A 146 -39.54 38.79 -22.46
CA PRO A 146 -39.99 37.52 -21.89
C PRO A 146 -40.47 36.51 -22.95
N ARG A 147 -39.67 35.48 -23.31
CA ARG A 147 -40.19 34.40 -24.20
C ARG A 147 -39.59 32.98 -24.17
N GLN A 148 -38.52 32.67 -23.41
CA GLN A 148 -37.89 31.33 -23.46
C GLN A 148 -37.63 30.65 -22.09
N GLN A 149 -38.49 30.86 -21.09
CA GLN A 149 -38.33 30.23 -19.77
C GLN A 149 -39.63 29.63 -19.19
N ARG A 150 -40.46 29.03 -20.06
CA ARG A 150 -41.77 28.44 -19.67
C ARG A 150 -41.96 26.99 -20.12
N GLU A 151 -40.98 26.11 -19.87
CA GLU A 151 -41.13 24.69 -20.21
C GLU A 151 -40.37 23.67 -19.33
N LYS A 152 -39.32 24.08 -18.58
CA LYS A 152 -38.44 23.12 -17.86
C LYS A 152 -38.70 22.92 -16.35
N GLN A 153 -39.75 23.53 -15.77
CA GLN A 153 -40.03 23.44 -14.32
C GLN A 153 -41.27 22.64 -13.93
N GLN A 154 -41.96 21.98 -14.87
CA GLN A 154 -43.16 21.16 -14.56
C GLN A 154 -42.89 19.64 -14.53
N PHE A 155 -41.72 19.17 -14.96
CA PHE A 155 -41.44 17.73 -15.10
C PHE A 155 -40.81 17.05 -13.85
N TRP A 156 -40.41 17.82 -12.82
CA TRP A 156 -39.64 17.29 -11.67
C TRP A 156 -40.45 17.10 -10.37
N ARG A 157 -41.77 16.90 -10.49
CA ARG A 157 -42.69 16.83 -9.34
C ARG A 157 -43.61 15.59 -9.34
N GLY A 158 -43.17 14.47 -9.94
CA GLY A 158 -44.04 13.31 -10.20
C GLY A 158 -43.47 11.89 -10.06
N THR A 159 -42.17 11.67 -9.78
CA THR A 159 -41.57 10.32 -9.89
C THR A 159 -40.83 9.80 -8.65
N LEU A 160 -40.60 10.60 -7.61
CA LEU A 160 -39.77 10.22 -6.45
C LEU A 160 -40.51 9.60 -5.25
N SER A 161 -41.78 9.19 -5.43
CA SER A 161 -42.59 8.54 -4.38
C SER A 161 -42.80 7.03 -4.55
N GLY A 162 -42.59 6.48 -5.75
CA GLY A 162 -42.92 5.07 -6.04
C GLY A 162 -41.89 4.05 -5.57
N LEU A 163 -40.59 4.35 -5.71
CA LEU A 163 -39.50 3.38 -5.52
C LEU A 163 -39.26 2.94 -4.06
N GLY A 164 -39.53 3.81 -3.08
CA GLY A 164 -39.35 3.45 -1.67
C GLY A 164 -40.35 2.39 -1.18
N LEU A 165 -41.56 2.38 -1.73
CA LEU A 165 -42.66 1.56 -1.24
C LEU A 165 -42.58 0.11 -1.73
N SER A 166 -42.05 -0.14 -2.94
CA SER A 166 -41.82 -1.49 -3.45
C SER A 166 -40.66 -2.21 -2.73
N VAL A 167 -39.58 -1.48 -2.41
CA VAL A 167 -38.44 -2.03 -1.64
C VAL A 167 -38.89 -2.39 -0.22
N LEU A 168 -39.71 -1.55 0.42
CA LEU A 168 -40.25 -1.84 1.75
C LEU A 168 -41.14 -3.09 1.76
N LEU A 169 -42.01 -3.26 0.74
CA LEU A 169 -42.84 -4.46 0.58
C LEU A 169 -42.01 -5.73 0.32
N LEU A 170 -40.95 -5.66 -0.49
CA LEU A 170 -40.05 -6.79 -0.73
C LEU A 170 -39.31 -7.24 0.55
N LEU A 171 -38.85 -6.30 1.37
CA LEU A 171 -38.19 -6.60 2.64
C LEU A 171 -39.16 -7.22 3.67
N LEU A 172 -40.39 -6.71 3.76
CA LEU A 172 -41.44 -7.26 4.61
C LEU A 172 -41.86 -8.67 4.19
N GLY A 173 -42.03 -8.91 2.88
CA GLY A 173 -42.36 -10.25 2.35
C GLY A 173 -41.23 -11.27 2.53
N GLY A 174 -39.98 -10.86 2.33
CA GLY A 174 -38.80 -11.74 2.44
C GLY A 174 -38.59 -12.30 3.85
N GLY A 175 -38.79 -11.48 4.89
CA GLY A 175 -38.62 -11.90 6.29
C GLY A 175 -39.55 -13.04 6.70
N ILE A 176 -40.82 -12.99 6.26
CA ILE A 176 -41.83 -14.02 6.59
C ILE A 176 -41.49 -15.37 5.95
N PHE A 177 -40.99 -15.35 4.70
CA PHE A 177 -40.64 -16.58 3.97
C PHE A 177 -39.47 -17.35 4.62
N TYR A 178 -38.44 -16.63 5.09
CA TYR A 178 -37.31 -17.27 5.78
C TYR A 178 -37.67 -17.79 7.17
N TRP A 179 -38.55 -17.11 7.90
CA TRP A 179 -39.01 -17.59 9.21
C TRP A 179 -39.81 -18.89 9.09
N LEU A 180 -40.71 -19.00 8.12
CA LEU A 180 -41.53 -20.20 7.91
C LEU A 180 -40.71 -21.44 7.51
N LYS A 181 -39.59 -21.26 6.80
CA LYS A 181 -38.65 -22.37 6.51
C LYS A 181 -37.77 -22.80 7.68
N GLY A 182 -37.71 -22.03 8.77
CA GLY A 182 -36.91 -22.36 9.96
C GLY A 182 -37.54 -23.40 10.89
N LEU A 183 -38.79 -23.84 10.65
CA LEU A 183 -39.59 -24.62 11.60
C LEU A 183 -39.94 -26.03 11.14
N SER A 184 -39.18 -26.61 10.20
CA SER A 184 -39.44 -27.96 9.66
C SER A 184 -38.24 -28.90 9.79
N THR A 185 -38.56 -30.17 10.12
CA THR A 185 -37.68 -31.36 10.15
C THR A 185 -36.47 -31.35 11.08
N SER A 186 -36.72 -31.61 12.37
CA SER A 186 -35.75 -32.26 13.27
C SER A 186 -36.07 -33.75 13.40
N SER A 187 -35.16 -34.62 12.96
CA SER A 187 -35.04 -36.07 13.28
C SER A 187 -33.69 -36.56 12.75
N SER A 188 -32.66 -36.97 13.49
CA SER A 188 -32.56 -37.85 14.68
C SER A 188 -32.47 -39.35 14.35
N SER A 189 -31.24 -39.90 14.33
CA SER A 189 -30.83 -41.24 14.83
C SER A 189 -29.42 -41.61 14.36
N ASN A 190 -28.66 -42.37 15.18
CA ASN A 190 -27.31 -42.91 14.88
C ASN A 190 -26.85 -43.87 16.03
N PRO A 191 -25.88 -44.79 15.88
CA PRO A 191 -25.35 -45.48 14.69
C PRO A 191 -25.95 -46.92 14.56
N PRO A 192 -25.38 -48.10 14.94
CA PRO A 192 -24.04 -48.51 15.45
C PRO A 192 -23.33 -49.72 14.76
N ILE A 193 -22.00 -49.75 14.88
CA ILE A 193 -21.11 -50.91 15.17
C ILE A 193 -20.74 -52.00 14.10
N ASN A 194 -19.41 -52.10 13.89
CA ASN A 194 -18.52 -53.24 13.53
C ASN A 194 -18.72 -54.12 12.28
N SER A 195 -17.65 -54.22 11.47
CA SER A 195 -16.72 -55.39 11.44
C SER A 195 -15.40 -55.05 10.71
N ALA A 196 -14.41 -55.95 10.73
CA ALA A 196 -12.99 -55.66 10.40
C ALA A 196 -12.32 -56.68 9.45
N ALA A 197 -11.08 -56.38 9.03
CA ALA A 197 -10.17 -57.18 8.18
C ALA A 197 -10.58 -57.27 6.69
N THR A 198 -9.69 -57.53 5.71
CA THR A 198 -8.38 -58.20 5.75
C THR A 198 -7.35 -57.57 4.78
N SER A 199 -6.06 -57.81 5.02
CA SER A 199 -4.90 -57.31 4.26
C SER A 199 -4.58 -58.06 2.95
N SER A 200 -3.49 -57.65 2.27
CA SER A 200 -2.82 -58.28 1.11
C SER A 200 -3.56 -58.20 -0.25
N ASN A 201 -2.89 -58.12 -1.41
CA ASN A 201 -1.57 -58.71 -1.72
C ASN A 201 -0.74 -57.97 -2.80
N ASN A 202 0.60 -58.09 -2.69
CA ASN A 202 1.67 -58.04 -3.70
C ASN A 202 1.64 -57.08 -4.92
N SER A 203 2.69 -56.25 -5.01
CA SER A 203 3.40 -55.95 -6.26
C SER A 203 4.29 -57.16 -6.66
N PRO A 204 4.67 -57.34 -7.94
CA PRO A 204 5.99 -56.80 -8.32
C PRO A 204 6.11 -56.24 -9.75
N ASN A 205 6.91 -55.17 -9.86
CA ASN A 205 7.90 -54.87 -10.92
C ASN A 205 7.70 -55.43 -12.36
N SER A 206 7.57 -54.53 -13.33
CA SER A 206 8.47 -54.48 -14.51
C SER A 206 8.31 -53.17 -15.31
N ALA A 207 9.41 -52.49 -15.59
CA ALA A 207 9.51 -51.51 -16.69
C ALA A 207 9.96 -52.23 -17.98
N PRO A 208 9.65 -51.67 -19.15
CA PRO A 208 10.74 -51.17 -20.00
C PRO A 208 10.47 -49.79 -20.61
N ALA A 209 11.51 -49.16 -21.16
CA ALA A 209 11.46 -47.82 -21.73
C ALA A 209 11.43 -47.83 -23.28
N SER A 210 10.79 -46.80 -23.86
CA SER A 210 11.00 -46.32 -25.24
C SER A 210 10.45 -44.88 -25.29
N ILE A 211 11.27 -43.82 -25.33
CA ILE A 211 12.12 -43.31 -26.43
C ILE A 211 11.29 -42.68 -27.57
N ALA A 212 11.27 -41.34 -27.56
CA ALA A 212 11.02 -40.43 -28.68
C ALA A 212 11.62 -39.05 -28.28
N SER A 213 12.61 -38.48 -28.98
CA SER A 213 12.44 -37.51 -30.09
C SER A 213 12.22 -36.05 -29.61
N ILE A 214 12.95 -34.98 -30.01
CA ILE A 214 14.06 -34.79 -30.99
C ILE A 214 15.13 -33.76 -30.43
N PRO A 215 15.86 -32.83 -31.13
CA PRO A 215 17.31 -32.70 -30.90
C PRO A 215 17.84 -31.30 -30.45
N SER A 216 19.17 -31.18 -30.33
CA SER A 216 19.90 -29.92 -30.08
C SER A 216 20.67 -29.41 -31.31
N THR A 217 20.36 -28.19 -31.78
CA THR A 217 21.15 -27.35 -32.73
C THR A 217 20.52 -25.94 -32.78
N THR A 218 21.19 -24.80 -33.00
CA THR A 218 22.62 -24.39 -32.90
C THR A 218 22.62 -22.86 -32.85
N SER A 219 23.41 -22.24 -31.97
CA SER A 219 23.50 -20.77 -31.89
C SER A 219 24.55 -20.21 -32.86
N THR A 220 24.12 -19.54 -33.93
CA THR A 220 25.03 -18.90 -34.89
C THR A 220 25.54 -17.56 -34.36
N SER A 221 26.85 -17.44 -34.12
CA SER A 221 27.52 -16.16 -33.92
C SER A 221 27.82 -15.48 -35.26
N THR A 222 27.59 -14.17 -35.34
CA THR A 222 28.06 -13.30 -36.44
C THR A 222 28.86 -12.15 -35.84
N ALA A 223 29.99 -11.79 -36.46
CA ALA A 223 31.01 -10.92 -35.86
C ALA A 223 30.89 -9.43 -36.26
N SER A 224 31.67 -8.60 -35.56
CA SER A 224 31.80 -7.14 -35.70
C SER A 224 32.54 -6.70 -36.98
N PRO A 225 32.43 -5.42 -37.36
CA PRO A 225 33.68 -4.64 -37.53
C PRO A 225 33.70 -3.25 -36.83
N ARG A 226 34.58 -3.12 -35.83
CA ARG A 226 35.75 -2.20 -35.73
C ARG A 226 35.87 -1.05 -36.78
N PRO A 227 36.57 0.08 -36.47
CA PRO A 227 36.41 1.07 -35.39
C PRO A 227 36.42 2.55 -35.88
N THR A 228 36.18 3.50 -34.97
CA THR A 228 36.85 4.81 -34.99
C THR A 228 37.51 5.04 -33.63
N ALA A 229 38.74 5.56 -33.60
CA ALA A 229 39.52 5.75 -32.36
C ALA A 229 39.76 7.23 -32.05
N THR A 230 39.60 7.60 -30.78
CA THR A 230 40.24 8.79 -30.20
C THR A 230 40.92 8.36 -28.91
N THR A 231 42.23 8.62 -28.82
CA THR A 231 43.10 8.14 -27.72
C THR A 231 43.25 9.19 -26.63
N VAL A 232 42.99 8.82 -25.38
CA VAL A 232 43.82 9.22 -24.22
C VAL A 232 43.94 7.97 -23.32
N ALA A 233 45.11 7.73 -22.74
CA ALA A 233 45.43 6.47 -22.06
C ALA A 233 45.67 6.63 -20.55
N ASN A 234 45.33 5.59 -19.79
CA ASN A 234 46.17 5.11 -18.69
C ASN A 234 45.84 3.62 -18.40
N PRO A 235 46.81 2.73 -18.15
CA PRO A 235 46.53 1.32 -17.88
C PRO A 235 46.26 1.08 -16.38
N ALA A 236 45.12 0.47 -16.08
CA ALA A 236 44.81 -0.08 -14.77
C ALA A 236 44.26 -1.50 -14.91
N SER A 237 44.47 -2.34 -13.90
CA SER A 237 43.97 -3.72 -13.85
C SER A 237 42.46 -3.80 -14.10
N PRO A 238 41.93 -4.93 -14.64
CA PRO A 238 40.49 -5.11 -14.76
C PRO A 238 39.84 -5.00 -13.37
N ALA A 239 39.14 -3.90 -13.14
CA ALA A 239 38.51 -3.63 -11.86
C ALA A 239 37.45 -4.70 -11.59
N SER A 240 37.61 -5.45 -10.50
CA SER A 240 36.58 -6.35 -9.99
C SER A 240 35.25 -5.61 -9.92
N PRO A 241 34.13 -6.18 -10.41
CA PRO A 241 32.85 -5.49 -10.42
C PRO A 241 32.49 -4.96 -9.04
N ASP A 242 32.12 -3.67 -8.94
CA ASP A 242 31.74 -3.04 -7.66
C ASP A 242 30.65 -3.90 -6.99
N PRO A 243 30.94 -4.55 -5.83
CA PRO A 243 30.01 -5.50 -5.23
C PRO A 243 28.70 -4.82 -4.82
N PHE A 244 28.74 -3.55 -4.44
CA PHE A 244 27.52 -2.79 -4.14
C PHE A 244 26.65 -2.61 -5.40
N ALA A 245 27.23 -2.17 -6.52
CA ALA A 245 26.48 -1.99 -7.77
C ALA A 245 25.98 -3.33 -8.35
N ALA A 246 26.79 -4.39 -8.27
CA ALA A 246 26.41 -5.74 -8.69
C ALA A 246 25.19 -6.26 -7.88
N ALA A 247 25.19 -6.05 -6.57
CA ALA A 247 24.08 -6.38 -5.70
C ALA A 247 22.81 -5.57 -5.99
N VAL A 248 22.92 -4.25 -6.16
CA VAL A 248 21.76 -3.39 -6.44
C VAL A 248 21.06 -3.81 -7.74
N ARG A 249 21.83 -4.07 -8.82
CA ARG A 249 21.25 -4.54 -10.08
C ARG A 249 20.49 -5.86 -9.92
N LEU A 250 21.06 -6.85 -9.23
CA LEU A 250 20.38 -8.13 -8.98
C LEU A 250 19.12 -7.99 -8.12
N ALA A 251 19.13 -7.07 -7.15
CA ALA A 251 17.95 -6.74 -6.34
C ALA A 251 16.84 -6.06 -7.16
N GLU A 252 17.21 -5.15 -8.06
CA GLU A 252 16.26 -4.47 -8.96
C GLU A 252 15.67 -5.44 -10.01
N GLU A 253 16.47 -6.34 -10.57
CA GLU A 253 16.01 -7.46 -11.39
C GLU A 253 15.04 -8.36 -10.63
N ALA A 254 15.43 -8.85 -9.45
CA ALA A 254 14.62 -9.77 -8.64
C ALA A 254 13.29 -9.15 -8.17
N SER A 255 13.30 -7.85 -7.87
CA SER A 255 12.09 -7.07 -7.58
C SER A 255 11.19 -6.96 -8.81
N THR A 256 11.76 -6.66 -9.97
CA THR A 256 11.03 -6.51 -11.24
C THR A 256 10.39 -7.84 -11.68
N GLU A 257 11.13 -8.94 -11.60
CA GLU A 257 10.64 -10.29 -11.91
C GLU A 257 9.60 -10.75 -10.89
N GLY A 258 9.76 -10.38 -9.61
CA GLY A 258 8.77 -10.57 -8.56
C GLY A 258 7.43 -9.84 -8.74
N THR A 259 7.32 -8.90 -9.68
CA THR A 259 6.01 -8.34 -10.08
C THR A 259 5.27 -9.17 -11.13
N LYS A 260 5.94 -10.18 -11.73
CA LYS A 260 5.46 -10.91 -12.91
C LYS A 260 5.33 -12.42 -12.67
N ALA A 261 6.20 -13.00 -11.85
CA ALA A 261 6.26 -14.44 -11.59
C ALA A 261 4.91 -15.04 -11.15
N GLN A 262 4.52 -16.14 -11.79
CA GLN A 262 3.29 -16.89 -11.52
C GLN A 262 3.57 -18.33 -11.04
N SER A 263 4.77 -18.86 -11.29
CA SER A 263 5.15 -20.25 -11.00
C SER A 263 6.18 -20.36 -9.88
N SER A 264 6.16 -21.51 -9.19
CA SER A 264 7.13 -21.84 -8.14
C SER A 264 8.59 -21.74 -8.62
N SER A 265 8.86 -22.15 -9.86
CA SER A 265 10.21 -22.10 -10.46
C SER A 265 10.71 -20.68 -10.69
N GLU A 266 9.84 -19.74 -11.08
CA GLU A 266 10.20 -18.32 -11.18
C GLU A 266 10.48 -17.73 -9.79
N TRP A 267 9.65 -18.07 -8.78
CA TRP A 267 9.87 -17.63 -7.41
C TRP A 267 11.17 -18.18 -6.81
N GLN A 268 11.58 -19.40 -7.16
CA GLN A 268 12.91 -19.93 -6.81
C GLN A 268 14.04 -19.14 -7.49
N ALA A 269 13.94 -18.86 -8.79
CA ALA A 269 14.97 -18.07 -9.50
C ALA A 269 15.09 -16.63 -8.92
N ILE A 270 13.98 -16.02 -8.52
CA ILE A 270 13.95 -14.73 -7.82
C ILE A 270 14.60 -14.84 -6.43
N ALA A 271 14.35 -15.91 -5.69
CA ALA A 271 15.01 -16.16 -4.40
C ALA A 271 16.54 -16.28 -4.56
N ASP A 272 17.01 -16.98 -5.60
CA ASP A 272 18.44 -17.13 -5.89
C ASP A 272 19.10 -15.79 -6.25
N LYS A 273 18.40 -14.89 -6.96
CA LYS A 273 18.88 -13.52 -7.21
C LYS A 273 18.95 -12.68 -5.94
N TRP A 274 17.94 -12.75 -5.07
CA TRP A 274 17.98 -12.08 -3.76
C TRP A 274 19.11 -12.60 -2.86
N GLY A 275 19.39 -13.91 -2.89
CA GLY A 275 20.55 -14.51 -2.22
C GLY A 275 21.87 -13.91 -2.70
N LYS A 276 22.13 -13.96 -4.01
CA LYS A 276 23.34 -13.40 -4.64
C LYS A 276 23.49 -11.88 -4.41
N ALA A 277 22.38 -11.14 -4.41
CA ALA A 277 22.40 -9.72 -4.04
C ALA A 277 22.83 -9.51 -2.58
N SER A 278 22.39 -10.35 -1.65
CA SER A 278 22.85 -10.32 -0.25
C SER A 278 24.33 -10.68 -0.13
N GLU A 279 24.79 -11.71 -0.83
CA GLU A 279 26.19 -12.14 -0.84
C GLU A 279 27.12 -11.05 -1.36
N PHE A 280 26.75 -10.34 -2.42
CA PHE A 280 27.52 -9.20 -2.93
C PHE A 280 27.48 -8.00 -1.97
N MET A 281 26.36 -7.69 -1.31
CA MET A 281 26.35 -6.64 -0.27
C MET A 281 27.28 -6.97 0.91
N ALA A 282 27.36 -8.25 1.31
CA ALA A 282 28.28 -8.71 2.35
C ALA A 282 29.77 -8.63 1.94
N GLN A 283 30.07 -8.54 0.64
CA GLN A 283 31.43 -8.39 0.09
C GLN A 283 31.88 -6.91 -0.03
N VAL A 284 31.03 -5.93 0.29
CA VAL A 284 31.42 -4.51 0.29
C VAL A 284 32.45 -4.26 1.40
N PRO A 285 33.65 -3.71 1.11
CA PRO A 285 34.67 -3.47 2.13
C PRO A 285 34.24 -2.46 3.19
N ALA A 286 34.73 -2.63 4.43
CA ALA A 286 34.49 -1.71 5.55
C ALA A 286 35.02 -0.27 5.32
N SER A 287 35.88 -0.09 4.31
CA SER A 287 36.40 1.22 3.88
C SER A 287 35.55 1.90 2.79
N ASP A 288 34.51 1.25 2.26
CA ASP A 288 33.57 1.90 1.34
C ASP A 288 32.60 2.78 2.14
N LYS A 289 32.40 4.03 1.68
CA LYS A 289 31.43 4.98 2.25
C LYS A 289 29.98 4.45 2.28
N ARG A 290 29.67 3.37 1.55
CA ARG A 290 28.38 2.69 1.48
C ARG A 290 28.29 1.46 2.40
N TYR A 291 29.32 1.14 3.18
CA TYR A 291 29.39 -0.10 3.95
C TYR A 291 28.22 -0.30 4.93
N SER A 292 27.80 0.73 5.67
CA SER A 292 26.62 0.66 6.56
C SER A 292 25.36 0.29 5.77
N VAL A 293 25.14 0.95 4.63
CA VAL A 293 24.03 0.70 3.69
C VAL A 293 24.11 -0.71 3.09
N ALA A 294 25.30 -1.24 2.86
CA ALA A 294 25.50 -2.60 2.38
C ALA A 294 25.14 -3.64 3.46
N GLN A 295 25.57 -3.45 4.71
CA GLN A 295 25.22 -4.36 5.80
C GLN A 295 23.70 -4.37 6.07
N ASP A 296 23.03 -3.21 6.03
CA ASP A 296 21.56 -3.13 6.09
C ASP A 296 20.89 -3.91 4.94
N ARG A 297 21.32 -3.64 3.70
CA ARG A 297 20.76 -4.30 2.51
C ARG A 297 21.02 -5.81 2.49
N THR A 298 22.13 -6.28 3.05
CA THR A 298 22.43 -7.70 3.24
C THR A 298 21.29 -8.41 4.00
N GLY A 299 20.81 -7.81 5.10
CA GLY A 299 19.67 -8.32 5.86
C GLY A 299 18.36 -8.26 5.08
N ARG A 300 18.06 -7.13 4.41
CA ARG A 300 16.84 -6.98 3.60
C ARG A 300 16.75 -8.00 2.47
N TYR A 301 17.86 -8.25 1.77
CA TYR A 301 17.89 -9.17 0.65
C TYR A 301 17.70 -10.63 1.09
N LYS A 302 18.17 -11.03 2.29
CA LYS A 302 17.84 -12.35 2.90
C LYS A 302 16.37 -12.49 3.27
N ASN A 303 15.73 -11.42 3.75
CA ASN A 303 14.30 -11.43 4.03
C ASN A 303 13.49 -11.57 2.73
N ASN A 304 13.88 -10.85 1.66
CA ASN A 304 13.26 -10.96 0.34
C ASN A 304 13.46 -12.35 -0.29
N GLN A 305 14.65 -12.95 -0.17
CA GLN A 305 14.91 -14.34 -0.54
C GLN A 305 13.95 -15.29 0.18
N THR A 306 13.80 -15.13 1.50
CA THR A 306 12.90 -15.97 2.31
C THR A 306 11.44 -15.84 1.87
N ALA A 307 10.98 -14.61 1.59
CA ALA A 307 9.62 -14.36 1.07
C ALA A 307 9.40 -14.92 -0.35
N ALA A 308 10.43 -14.97 -1.19
CA ALA A 308 10.38 -15.62 -2.50
C ALA A 308 10.35 -17.16 -2.37
N LEU A 309 11.18 -17.76 -1.50
CA LEU A 309 11.16 -19.20 -1.19
C LEU A 309 9.81 -19.67 -0.62
N GLN A 310 9.09 -18.82 0.10
CA GLN A 310 7.73 -19.13 0.59
C GLN A 310 6.70 -19.24 -0.55
N LYS A 311 6.90 -18.52 -1.67
CA LYS A 311 6.07 -18.57 -2.89
C LYS A 311 6.53 -19.63 -3.90
N ALA A 312 7.68 -20.26 -3.65
CA ALA A 312 8.22 -21.36 -4.44
C ALA A 312 7.70 -22.74 -3.99
N ARG A 313 6.77 -22.79 -3.03
CA ARG A 313 6.17 -24.01 -2.44
C ARG A 313 4.73 -24.21 -2.92
#